data_AF-A0A3C0FBE5-F1
#
_entry.id   AF-A0A3C0FBE5-F1
#
_cell.length_a   1.000
_cell.length_b   1.000
_cell.length_c   1.000
_cell.angle_alpha   90.00
_cell.angle_beta   90.00
_cell.angle_gamma   90.00
#
_symmetry.space_group_name_H-M   'P 1'
#
loop_
_entity.id
_entity.type
_entity.pdbx_description
1 polymer ?
#
loop_
_entity_poly.entity_id
_entity_poly.type
_entity_poly.pdbx_seq_one_letter_code
_entity_poly.pdbx_strand_id
1 'polypeptide(L)'
;MVGSGSLIVVNDLLRGAGLEAYRLFSVAPVGLALLLSGIAYFFFFGSGILPKRSEQSPFVSDQEKLINALNLPNQIWLYKIPPDSSIIGKTTEQSGVWDHCNLHILGLSQGKELQYAPWRENSFQAGQELAILGCEESMLKFAARYGLIRQEQDYRFTALNDPEQAGFAEVIVPHRSELVGQTIRQYGFRKRYAVEPVILFSRGEEIRGDFSDHRIIPGDTFIVHGLWEHISGLKSEPNFVVTTSFDGQHKNQSKTGAAALSFLGAIILAMTGASIALSFFTGALAMILLRVITIEEAYRAIEWEVVFLLAGLWP
;
A
#
# COMPACT_ATOMS: atom_id res chain seq x y z
N MET A 1 -21.75 16.09 5.10
CA MET A 1 -22.77 17.04 5.64
C MET A 1 -24.14 16.40 5.87
N VAL A 2 -24.54 15.38 5.12
CA VAL A 2 -25.70 14.55 5.49
C VAL A 2 -25.25 13.55 6.58
N GLY A 3 -25.82 13.65 7.78
CA GLY A 3 -25.51 12.73 8.89
C GLY A 3 -24.26 13.06 9.71
N SER A 4 -23.79 14.32 9.77
CA SER A 4 -22.71 14.68 10.71
C SER A 4 -23.21 14.54 12.16
N GLY A 5 -22.31 14.18 13.09
CA GLY A 5 -22.64 14.02 14.51
C GLY A 5 -23.37 15.24 15.08
N SER A 6 -22.90 16.44 14.74
CA SER A 6 -23.53 17.72 15.11
C SER A 6 -24.97 17.88 14.63
N LEU A 7 -25.29 17.47 13.40
CA LEU A 7 -26.64 17.59 12.85
C LEU A 7 -27.59 16.55 13.45
N ILE A 8 -27.08 15.35 13.75
CA ILE A 8 -27.84 14.29 14.44
C ILE A 8 -28.21 14.78 15.85
N VAL A 9 -27.27 15.36 16.59
CA VAL A 9 -27.50 15.93 17.93
C VAL A 9 -28.55 17.05 17.88
N VAL A 10 -28.41 17.99 16.94
CA VAL A 10 -29.38 19.08 16.77
C VAL A 10 -30.77 18.55 16.41
N ASN A 11 -30.87 17.53 15.56
CA ASN A 11 -32.14 16.90 15.20
C ASN A 11 -32.84 16.29 16.42
N ASP A 12 -32.07 15.65 17.29
CA ASP A 12 -32.60 15.00 18.50
C ASP A 12 -33.08 16.05 19.53
N LEU A 13 -32.32 17.14 19.70
CA LEU A 13 -32.74 18.29 20.52
C LEU A 13 -34.02 18.95 20.00
N LEU A 14 -34.17 19.08 18.69
CA LEU A 14 -35.39 19.63 18.07
C LEU A 14 -36.61 18.73 18.35
N ARG A 15 -36.46 17.41 18.24
CA ARG A 15 -37.52 16.46 18.61
C ARG A 15 -37.87 16.53 20.09
N GLY A 16 -36.87 16.63 20.97
CA GLY A 16 -37.05 16.78 22.42
C GLY A 16 -37.79 18.06 22.81
N ALA A 17 -37.62 19.14 22.04
CA ALA A 17 -38.31 20.40 22.22
C ALA A 17 -39.71 20.46 21.56
N GLY A 18 -40.18 19.38 20.94
CA GLY A 18 -41.46 19.33 20.22
C GLY A 18 -41.49 20.09 18.89
N LEU A 19 -40.31 20.43 18.35
CA LEU A 19 -40.16 21.12 17.07
C LEU A 19 -40.02 20.12 15.92
N GLU A 20 -40.32 20.58 14.70
CA GLU A 20 -40.20 19.74 13.51
C GLU A 20 -38.72 19.42 13.23
N ALA A 21 -38.41 18.13 13.19
CA ALA A 21 -37.09 17.62 12.93
C ALA A 21 -36.65 17.87 11.47
N TYR A 22 -35.35 18.08 11.28
CA TYR A 22 -34.79 18.14 9.93
C TYR A 22 -34.95 16.81 9.18
N ARG A 23 -35.33 16.90 7.91
CA ARG A 23 -35.25 15.78 6.95
C ARG A 23 -33.81 15.58 6.52
N LEU A 24 -33.48 14.36 6.07
CA LEU A 24 -32.12 13.95 5.68
C LEU A 24 -31.44 14.93 4.68
N PHE A 25 -32.21 15.49 3.74
CA PHE A 25 -31.72 16.39 2.69
C PHE A 25 -32.06 17.87 2.92
N SER A 26 -32.45 18.26 4.13
CA SER A 26 -32.76 19.66 4.47
C SER A 26 -31.60 20.63 4.21
N VAL A 27 -30.36 20.17 4.42
CA VAL A 27 -29.13 20.97 4.26
C VAL A 27 -28.57 20.87 2.82
N ALA A 28 -29.06 19.94 2.01
CA ALA A 28 -28.53 19.67 0.66
C ALA A 28 -28.64 20.86 -0.31
N PRO A 29 -29.73 21.66 -0.35
CA PRO A 29 -29.82 22.82 -1.23
C PRO A 29 -28.75 23.88 -0.94
N VAL A 30 -28.45 24.13 0.33
CA VAL A 30 -27.39 25.06 0.76
C VAL A 30 -26.01 24.51 0.39
N GLY A 31 -25.78 23.22 0.64
CA GLY A 31 -24.54 22.55 0.26
C GLY A 31 -24.31 22.58 -1.26
N LEU A 32 -25.36 22.38 -2.06
CA LEU A 32 -25.30 22.44 -3.52
C LEU A 32 -25.01 23.87 -4.01
N ALA A 33 -25.65 24.88 -3.40
CA ALA A 33 -25.38 26.27 -3.72
C ALA A 33 -23.91 26.65 -3.42
N LEU A 34 -23.38 26.22 -2.27
CA LEU A 34 -21.97 26.42 -1.91
C LEU A 34 -21.01 25.66 -2.83
N LEU A 35 -21.34 24.42 -3.20
CA LEU A 35 -20.54 23.61 -4.13
C LEU A 35 -20.46 24.31 -5.50
N LEU A 36 -21.62 24.70 -6.06
CA LEU A 36 -21.68 25.40 -7.34
C LEU A 36 -20.94 26.74 -7.27
N SER A 37 -21.08 27.48 -6.16
CA SER A 37 -20.34 28.72 -5.93
C SER A 37 -18.84 28.49 -5.86
N GLY A 38 -18.37 27.44 -5.19
CA GLY A 38 -16.96 27.07 -5.12
C GLY A 38 -16.41 26.66 -6.48
N ILE A 39 -17.14 25.82 -7.24
CA ILE A 39 -16.78 25.42 -8.60
C ILE A 39 -16.70 26.66 -9.51
N ALA A 40 -17.71 27.54 -9.46
CA ALA A 40 -17.70 28.78 -10.22
C ALA A 40 -16.52 29.67 -9.83
N TYR A 41 -16.25 29.82 -8.53
CA TYR A 41 -15.12 30.60 -8.05
C TYR A 41 -13.78 30.05 -8.58
N PHE A 42 -13.55 28.74 -8.51
CA PHE A 42 -12.34 28.14 -9.08
C PHE A 42 -12.30 28.22 -10.61
N PHE A 43 -13.44 28.11 -11.28
CA PHE A 43 -13.53 28.25 -12.74
C PHE A 43 -13.16 29.67 -13.20
N PHE A 44 -13.66 30.71 -12.51
CA PHE A 44 -13.44 32.11 -12.89
C PHE A 44 -12.13 32.70 -12.34
N PHE A 45 -11.73 32.32 -11.13
CA PHE A 45 -10.59 32.93 -10.42
C PHE A 45 -9.45 31.95 -10.10
N GLY A 46 -9.60 30.65 -10.43
CA GLY A 46 -8.59 29.64 -10.13
C GLY A 46 -7.23 29.95 -10.74
N SER A 47 -7.18 30.47 -11.97
CA SER A 47 -5.91 30.82 -12.64
C SER A 47 -5.15 31.99 -12.01
N GLY A 48 -5.82 32.82 -11.19
CA GLY A 48 -5.22 33.99 -10.52
C GLY A 48 -5.04 33.85 -9.01
N ILE A 49 -5.83 33.01 -8.35
CA ILE A 49 -5.83 32.81 -6.89
C ILE A 49 -5.02 31.59 -6.48
N LEU A 50 -4.90 30.59 -7.37
CA LEU A 50 -3.94 29.52 -7.17
C LEU A 50 -2.55 30.12 -7.41
N PRO A 51 -1.66 30.18 -6.39
CA PRO A 51 -0.29 30.59 -6.62
C PRO A 51 0.27 29.71 -7.75
N LYS A 52 0.88 30.35 -8.76
CA LYS A 52 1.68 29.63 -9.75
C LYS A 52 2.67 28.79 -8.96
N ARG A 53 2.38 27.49 -8.88
CA ARG A 53 3.15 26.53 -8.13
C ARG A 53 4.55 26.56 -8.73
N SER A 54 5.50 27.17 -8.02
CA SER A 54 6.86 26.66 -8.05
C SER A 54 6.72 25.17 -7.79
N GLU A 55 7.31 24.32 -8.63
CA GLU A 55 7.22 22.87 -8.67
C GLU A 55 7.44 22.15 -7.31
N GLN A 56 6.55 22.36 -6.34
CA GLN A 56 6.41 21.53 -5.17
C GLN A 56 5.27 20.59 -5.50
N SER A 57 5.66 19.57 -6.26
CA SER A 57 5.01 18.35 -6.73
C SER A 57 3.60 18.02 -6.16
N PRO A 58 2.68 17.42 -6.95
CA PRO A 58 1.47 16.78 -6.43
C PRO A 58 1.82 15.86 -5.25
N PHE A 59 0.91 15.62 -4.31
CA PHE A 59 1.07 14.67 -3.19
C PHE A 59 2.10 13.56 -3.49
N VAL A 60 3.38 13.80 -3.17
CA VAL A 60 4.45 12.86 -3.47
C VAL A 60 4.24 11.77 -2.44
N SER A 61 3.79 10.60 -2.90
CA SER A 61 3.65 9.43 -2.05
C SER A 61 4.96 9.22 -1.28
N ASP A 62 4.89 8.74 -0.04
CA ASP A 62 6.10 8.45 0.74
C ASP A 62 7.03 7.47 -0.02
N GLN A 63 6.45 6.64 -0.91
CA GLN A 63 7.19 5.85 -1.90
C GLN A 63 8.03 6.68 -2.86
N GLU A 64 7.45 7.68 -3.50
CA GLU A 64 8.18 8.55 -4.45
C GLU A 64 9.26 9.36 -3.74
N LYS A 65 9.03 9.79 -2.49
CA LYS A 65 10.08 10.45 -1.69
C LYS A 65 11.25 9.51 -1.44
N LEU A 66 10.97 8.26 -1.06
CA LEU A 66 12.00 7.25 -0.79
C LEU A 66 12.78 6.90 -2.07
N ILE A 67 12.08 6.69 -3.18
CA ILE A 67 12.68 6.41 -4.50
C ILE A 67 13.62 7.53 -4.92
N ASN A 68 13.18 8.78 -4.82
CA ASN A 68 13.98 9.93 -5.22
C ASN A 68 15.14 10.20 -4.26
N ALA A 69 14.93 10.07 -2.95
CA ALA A 69 15.97 10.32 -1.94
C ALA A 69 17.13 9.33 -2.05
N LEU A 70 16.83 8.07 -2.37
CA LEU A 70 17.82 6.99 -2.42
C LEU A 70 18.19 6.59 -3.85
N ASN A 71 17.72 7.30 -4.87
CA ASN A 71 17.91 6.94 -6.29
C ASN A 71 17.65 5.45 -6.54
N LEU A 72 16.49 4.97 -6.07
CA LEU A 72 16.12 3.57 -6.19
C LEU A 72 15.78 3.24 -7.65
N PRO A 73 16.18 2.05 -8.15
CA PRO A 73 15.68 1.59 -9.43
C PRO A 73 14.17 1.42 -9.32
N ASN A 74 13.39 2.17 -10.10
CA ASN A 74 11.92 2.13 -10.04
C ASN A 74 11.28 1.38 -11.22
N GLN A 75 12.11 0.91 -12.16
CA GLN A 75 11.63 0.24 -13.36
C GLN A 75 11.82 -1.27 -13.26
N ILE A 76 10.70 -1.98 -13.40
CA ILE A 76 10.66 -3.44 -13.46
C ILE A 76 10.63 -3.85 -14.94
N TRP A 77 11.58 -4.69 -15.30
CA TRP A 77 11.74 -5.23 -16.64
C TRP A 77 11.30 -6.69 -16.69
N LEU A 78 10.54 -7.02 -17.72
CA LEU A 78 10.01 -8.35 -17.93
C LEU A 78 10.77 -9.05 -19.05
N TYR A 79 11.29 -10.23 -18.74
CA TYR A 79 12.07 -11.04 -19.68
C TYR A 79 11.66 -12.49 -19.63
N LYS A 80 11.70 -13.14 -20.78
CA LYS A 80 11.48 -14.59 -20.90
C LYS A 80 12.81 -15.29 -21.18
N ILE A 81 12.97 -16.47 -20.58
CA ILE A 81 14.10 -17.37 -20.81
C ILE A 81 13.76 -18.27 -22.01
N PRO A 82 14.31 -18.04 -23.21
CA PRO A 82 14.05 -18.93 -24.32
C PRO A 82 14.81 -20.27 -24.15
N PRO A 83 14.42 -21.35 -24.85
CA PRO A 83 15.02 -22.67 -24.70
C PRO A 83 16.52 -22.77 -25.00
N ASP A 84 17.06 -21.82 -25.75
CA ASP A 84 18.47 -21.70 -26.15
C ASP A 84 19.30 -20.79 -25.22
N SER A 85 18.69 -20.27 -24.14
CA SER A 85 19.35 -19.38 -23.20
C SER A 85 20.46 -20.07 -22.39
N SER A 86 21.62 -19.41 -22.28
CA SER A 86 22.77 -19.90 -21.52
C SER A 86 22.63 -19.75 -20.00
N ILE A 87 21.50 -19.21 -19.52
CA ILE A 87 21.18 -19.11 -18.09
C ILE A 87 20.52 -20.38 -17.55
N ILE A 88 19.99 -21.23 -18.43
CA ILE A 88 19.27 -22.45 -18.03
C ILE A 88 20.19 -23.35 -17.20
N GLY A 89 19.68 -23.83 -16.06
CA GLY A 89 20.41 -24.68 -15.13
C GLY A 89 21.37 -23.93 -14.20
N LYS A 90 21.65 -22.65 -14.45
CA LYS A 90 22.38 -21.80 -13.49
C LYS A 90 21.46 -21.41 -12.34
N THR A 91 22.04 -21.26 -11.16
CA THR A 91 21.32 -20.68 -10.02
C THR A 91 21.24 -19.15 -10.14
N THR A 92 20.35 -18.54 -9.36
CA THR A 92 20.24 -17.07 -9.27
C THR A 92 21.59 -16.45 -8.91
N GLU A 93 22.34 -17.07 -8.00
CA GLU A 93 23.69 -16.63 -7.67
C GLU A 93 24.70 -16.81 -8.81
N GLN A 94 24.70 -17.97 -9.48
CA GLN A 94 25.60 -18.23 -10.61
C GLN A 94 25.31 -17.35 -11.85
N SER A 95 24.15 -16.70 -11.89
CA SER A 95 23.83 -15.71 -12.94
C SER A 95 24.56 -14.38 -12.75
N GLY A 96 25.13 -14.12 -11.56
CA GLY A 96 25.84 -12.87 -11.26
C GLY A 96 24.96 -11.63 -11.39
N VAL A 97 23.64 -11.77 -11.15
CA VAL A 97 22.64 -10.70 -11.30
C VAL A 97 22.95 -9.50 -10.40
N TRP A 98 23.48 -9.76 -9.20
CA TRP A 98 23.83 -8.73 -8.22
C TRP A 98 25.22 -8.10 -8.46
N ASP A 99 26.21 -8.89 -8.90
CA ASP A 99 27.63 -8.49 -8.89
C ASP A 99 28.00 -7.38 -9.89
N HIS A 100 27.43 -7.43 -11.10
CA HIS A 100 27.91 -6.61 -12.22
C HIS A 100 26.93 -5.51 -12.64
N CYS A 101 25.68 -5.61 -12.19
CA CYS A 101 24.58 -4.89 -12.80
C CYS A 101 23.63 -4.25 -11.77
N ASN A 102 23.81 -4.52 -10.46
CA ASN A 102 22.88 -4.12 -9.40
C ASN A 102 21.42 -4.42 -9.78
N LEU A 103 21.21 -5.59 -10.40
CA LEU A 103 19.89 -6.07 -10.77
C LEU A 103 19.35 -6.92 -9.65
N HIS A 104 18.03 -6.84 -9.44
CA HIS A 104 17.35 -7.57 -8.40
C HIS A 104 16.21 -8.37 -9.03
N ILE A 105 16.20 -9.68 -8.83
CA ILE A 105 15.11 -10.52 -9.34
C ILE A 105 13.96 -10.44 -8.34
N LEU A 106 12.87 -9.77 -8.73
CA LEU A 106 11.69 -9.64 -7.89
C LEU A 106 10.78 -10.86 -7.95
N GLY A 107 10.81 -11.59 -9.06
CA GLY A 107 10.04 -12.81 -9.17
C GLY A 107 10.31 -13.63 -10.43
N LEU A 108 9.86 -14.88 -10.36
CA LEU A 108 9.92 -15.88 -11.41
C LEU A 108 8.52 -16.46 -11.61
N SER A 109 8.15 -16.64 -12.87
CA SER A 109 6.88 -17.24 -13.27
C SER A 109 7.16 -18.46 -14.13
N GLN A 110 6.52 -19.58 -13.78
CA GLN A 110 6.49 -20.80 -14.59
C GLN A 110 5.04 -21.24 -14.80
N GLY A 111 4.47 -20.80 -15.92
CA GLY A 111 3.06 -21.07 -16.23
C GLY A 111 2.11 -20.35 -15.28
N LYS A 112 1.56 -21.06 -14.29
CA LYS A 112 0.66 -20.50 -13.26
C LYS A 112 1.35 -20.28 -11.92
N GLU A 113 2.53 -20.85 -11.73
CA GLU A 113 3.26 -20.73 -10.48
C GLU A 113 4.08 -19.44 -10.49
N LEU A 114 3.88 -18.62 -9.47
CA LEU A 114 4.54 -17.34 -9.31
C LEU A 114 5.33 -17.37 -8.01
N GLN A 115 6.63 -17.15 -8.11
CA GLN A 115 7.54 -17.10 -6.99
C GLN A 115 8.11 -15.69 -6.88
N TYR A 116 7.89 -15.04 -5.73
CA TYR A 116 8.47 -13.75 -5.42
C TYR A 116 9.82 -13.92 -4.71
N ALA A 117 10.74 -12.97 -4.95
CA ALA A 117 12.09 -12.93 -4.39
C ALA A 117 12.78 -14.32 -4.37
N PRO A 118 13.07 -14.90 -5.54
CA PRO A 118 13.59 -16.25 -5.63
C PRO A 118 14.86 -16.43 -4.79
N TRP A 119 14.94 -17.60 -4.16
CA TRP A 119 16.11 -17.98 -3.37
C TRP A 119 17.35 -18.10 -4.26
N ARG A 120 18.53 -17.83 -3.70
CA ARG A 120 19.78 -17.78 -4.46
C ARG A 120 20.18 -19.09 -5.16
N GLU A 121 19.80 -20.23 -4.59
CA GLU A 121 20.01 -21.57 -5.17
C GLU A 121 18.92 -21.97 -6.17
N ASN A 122 17.95 -21.10 -6.45
CA ASN A 122 16.92 -21.42 -7.41
C ASN A 122 17.52 -21.46 -8.82
N SER A 123 17.28 -22.57 -9.52
CA SER A 123 17.79 -22.81 -10.87
C SER A 123 16.82 -22.29 -11.92
N PHE A 124 17.34 -21.60 -12.93
CA PHE A 124 16.52 -21.14 -14.05
C PHE A 124 16.15 -22.26 -15.01
N GLN A 125 14.93 -22.19 -15.53
CA GLN A 125 14.37 -23.16 -16.48
C GLN A 125 13.89 -22.47 -17.76
N ALA A 126 13.90 -23.22 -18.86
CA ALA A 126 13.39 -22.75 -20.14
C ALA A 126 11.89 -22.38 -20.03
N GLY A 127 11.51 -21.28 -20.66
CA GLY A 127 10.14 -20.79 -20.70
C GLY A 127 9.71 -19.99 -19.45
N GLN A 128 10.56 -19.89 -18.43
CA GLN A 128 10.30 -19.02 -17.28
C GLN A 128 10.30 -17.55 -17.69
N GLU A 129 9.50 -16.77 -16.97
CA GLU A 129 9.47 -15.32 -17.07
C GLU A 129 10.02 -14.70 -15.79
N LEU A 130 10.81 -13.64 -15.95
CA LEU A 130 11.56 -12.95 -14.93
C LEU A 130 11.01 -11.53 -14.79
N ALA A 131 10.74 -11.12 -13.55
CA ALA A 131 10.59 -9.72 -13.20
C ALA A 131 11.88 -9.23 -12.53
N ILE A 132 12.56 -8.27 -13.17
CA ILE A 132 13.87 -7.79 -12.76
C ILE A 132 13.81 -6.28 -12.51
N LEU A 133 14.19 -5.85 -11.32
CA LEU A 133 14.31 -4.45 -10.94
C LEU A 133 15.73 -3.96 -11.21
N GLY A 134 15.86 -2.82 -11.88
CA GLY A 134 17.15 -2.17 -12.09
C GLY A 134 17.16 -1.19 -13.27
N CYS A 135 18.34 -0.66 -13.57
CA CYS A 135 18.53 0.30 -14.68
C CYS A 135 18.50 -0.41 -16.04
N GLU A 136 18.01 0.29 -17.07
CA GLU A 136 17.89 -0.23 -18.43
C GLU A 136 19.22 -0.75 -18.99
N GLU A 137 20.32 -0.01 -18.80
CA GLU A 137 21.64 -0.37 -19.32
C GLU A 137 22.14 -1.71 -18.76
N SER A 138 22.02 -1.88 -17.43
CA SER A 138 22.35 -3.11 -16.72
C SER A 138 21.50 -4.29 -17.22
N MET A 139 20.20 -4.06 -17.38
CA MET A 139 19.27 -5.08 -17.85
C MET A 139 19.56 -5.50 -19.30
N LEU A 140 19.86 -4.56 -20.19
CA LEU A 140 20.23 -4.86 -21.58
C LEU A 140 21.51 -5.70 -21.65
N LYS A 141 22.53 -5.38 -20.84
CA LYS A 141 23.76 -6.18 -20.74
C LYS A 141 23.48 -7.59 -20.23
N PHE A 142 22.66 -7.72 -19.19
CA PHE A 142 22.28 -9.01 -18.63
C PHE A 142 21.48 -9.86 -19.63
N ALA A 143 20.50 -9.25 -20.30
CA ALA A 143 19.72 -9.89 -21.34
C ALA A 143 20.57 -10.35 -22.52
N ALA A 144 21.49 -9.51 -23.00
CA ALA A 144 22.40 -9.86 -24.09
C ALA A 144 23.36 -11.01 -23.72
N ARG A 145 23.87 -11.03 -22.48
CA ARG A 145 24.77 -12.09 -21.98
C ARG A 145 24.11 -13.46 -21.99
N TYR A 146 22.83 -13.52 -21.64
CA TYR A 146 22.09 -14.77 -21.48
C TYR A 146 21.08 -15.07 -22.61
N GLY A 147 20.94 -14.19 -23.59
CA GLY A 147 19.98 -14.33 -24.68
C GLY A 147 18.53 -14.23 -24.22
N LEU A 148 18.21 -13.34 -23.29
CA LEU A 148 16.85 -13.17 -22.77
C LEU A 148 15.98 -12.34 -23.73
N ILE A 149 14.70 -12.69 -23.84
CA ILE A 149 13.76 -12.00 -24.73
C ILE A 149 12.87 -11.05 -23.91
N ARG A 150 12.96 -9.75 -24.19
CA ARG A 150 12.13 -8.73 -23.54
C ARG A 150 10.65 -9.00 -23.82
N GLN A 151 9.82 -8.91 -22.79
CA GLN A 151 8.37 -8.94 -22.88
C GLN A 151 7.85 -7.52 -22.65
N GLU A 152 6.92 -7.06 -23.48
CA GLU A 152 6.33 -5.72 -23.31
C GLU A 152 5.24 -5.69 -22.24
N GLN A 153 4.53 -6.81 -22.04
CA GLN A 153 3.47 -6.93 -21.04
C GLN A 153 3.38 -8.38 -20.55
N ASP A 154 3.40 -8.57 -19.24
CA ASP A 154 2.91 -9.78 -18.59
C ASP A 154 1.99 -9.38 -17.44
N TYR A 155 0.76 -9.89 -17.48
CA TYR A 155 -0.25 -9.62 -16.46
C TYR A 155 0.12 -10.24 -15.11
N ARG A 156 1.03 -11.22 -15.07
CA ARG A 156 1.34 -11.98 -13.85
C ARG A 156 2.14 -11.18 -12.82
N PHE A 157 2.95 -10.22 -13.26
CA PHE A 157 3.73 -9.35 -12.37
C PHE A 157 3.13 -7.95 -12.20
N THR A 158 1.88 -7.74 -12.63
CA THR A 158 1.19 -6.44 -12.52
C THR A 158 1.19 -5.90 -11.09
N ALA A 159 1.01 -6.79 -10.10
CA ALA A 159 1.00 -6.43 -8.69
C ALA A 159 2.31 -5.80 -8.20
N LEU A 160 3.46 -6.13 -8.82
CA LEU A 160 4.75 -5.55 -8.46
C LEU A 160 4.94 -4.11 -8.99
N ASN A 161 4.20 -3.75 -10.05
CA ASN A 161 4.21 -2.40 -10.63
C ASN A 161 3.08 -1.52 -10.06
N ASP A 162 2.15 -2.10 -9.29
CA ASP A 162 1.03 -1.39 -8.70
C ASP A 162 1.43 -0.82 -7.32
N PRO A 163 1.54 0.51 -7.16
CA PRO A 163 1.91 1.13 -5.89
C PRO A 163 0.92 0.81 -4.74
N GLU A 164 -0.32 0.44 -5.05
CA GLU A 164 -1.31 0.01 -4.05
C GLU A 164 -1.06 -1.42 -3.55
N GLN A 165 -0.23 -2.21 -4.23
CA GLN A 165 0.04 -3.61 -3.90
C GLN A 165 1.51 -3.91 -3.59
N ALA A 166 2.45 -3.15 -4.14
CA ALA A 166 3.88 -3.34 -3.93
C ALA A 166 4.62 -2.01 -3.82
N GLY A 167 5.82 -2.09 -3.25
CA GLY A 167 6.77 -0.99 -3.29
C GLY A 167 7.96 -1.22 -2.38
N PHE A 168 8.61 -0.12 -2.03
CA PHE A 168 9.79 -0.11 -1.18
C PHE A 168 9.44 0.08 0.28
N ALA A 169 10.13 -0.63 1.16
CA ALA A 169 10.05 -0.40 2.60
C ALA A 169 11.42 -0.36 3.24
N GLU A 170 11.57 0.54 4.21
CA GLU A 170 12.72 0.62 5.10
C GLU A 170 12.50 -0.31 6.30
N VAL A 171 13.43 -1.25 6.48
CA VAL A 171 13.36 -2.30 7.48
C VAL A 171 14.63 -2.26 8.34
N ILE A 172 14.48 -1.88 9.60
CA ILE A 172 15.56 -1.74 10.56
C ILE A 172 15.70 -3.03 11.38
N VAL A 173 16.94 -3.46 11.63
CA VAL A 173 17.25 -4.62 12.46
C VAL A 173 17.45 -4.18 13.92
N PRO A 174 16.53 -4.50 14.86
CA PRO A 174 16.70 -4.19 16.27
C PRO A 174 17.78 -5.07 16.91
N HIS A 175 18.29 -4.63 18.07
CA HIS A 175 19.32 -5.35 18.84
C HIS A 175 18.97 -6.79 19.23
N ARG A 176 17.67 -7.09 19.37
CA ARG A 176 17.18 -8.41 19.78
C ARG A 176 16.87 -9.34 18.60
N SER A 177 17.11 -8.89 17.37
CA SER A 177 16.81 -9.67 16.18
C SER A 177 17.71 -10.89 16.08
N GLU A 178 17.11 -12.04 15.72
CA GLU A 178 17.84 -13.28 15.44
C GLU A 178 18.77 -13.16 14.23
N LEU A 179 18.53 -12.18 13.35
CA LEU A 179 19.38 -11.92 12.20
C LEU A 179 20.76 -11.35 12.60
N VAL A 180 20.88 -10.76 13.80
CA VAL A 180 22.13 -10.17 14.29
C VAL A 180 23.23 -11.24 14.38
N GLY A 181 24.39 -10.96 13.78
CA GLY A 181 25.54 -11.84 13.74
C GLY A 181 25.50 -12.90 12.64
N GLN A 182 24.35 -13.08 11.97
CA GLN A 182 24.18 -13.93 10.79
C GLN A 182 24.31 -13.10 9.50
N THR A 183 24.42 -13.79 8.36
CA THR A 183 24.30 -13.16 7.04
C THR A 183 22.91 -13.38 6.46
N ILE A 184 22.50 -12.55 5.50
CA ILE A 184 21.22 -12.73 4.78
C ILE A 184 21.15 -14.12 4.14
N ARG A 185 22.29 -14.60 3.63
CA ARG A 185 22.47 -15.96 3.09
C ARG A 185 22.13 -17.03 4.12
N GLN A 186 22.71 -16.95 5.30
CA GLN A 186 22.51 -17.97 6.34
C GLN A 186 21.10 -17.92 6.90
N TYR A 187 20.59 -16.71 7.10
CA TYR A 187 19.29 -16.52 7.72
C TYR A 187 18.15 -16.96 6.82
N GLY A 188 18.27 -16.86 5.50
CA GLY A 188 17.18 -17.29 4.62
C GLY A 188 16.20 -16.17 4.25
N PHE A 189 16.60 -14.90 4.33
CA PHE A 189 15.67 -13.75 4.35
C PHE A 189 14.63 -13.77 3.20
N ARG A 190 15.07 -13.90 1.94
CA ARG A 190 14.20 -13.99 0.76
C ARG A 190 13.21 -15.15 0.84
N LYS A 191 13.67 -16.32 1.30
CA LYS A 191 12.84 -17.52 1.42
C LYS A 191 11.80 -17.42 2.54
N ARG A 192 12.10 -16.70 3.62
CA ARG A 192 11.17 -16.53 4.76
C ARG A 192 10.10 -15.49 4.48
N TYR A 193 10.48 -14.39 3.83
CA TYR A 193 9.61 -13.22 3.72
C TYR A 193 9.18 -12.87 2.32
N ALA A 194 9.70 -13.54 1.28
CA ALA A 194 9.35 -13.30 -0.12
C ALA A 194 9.45 -11.82 -0.52
N VAL A 195 10.46 -11.13 0.03
CA VAL A 195 10.85 -9.75 -0.29
C VAL A 195 12.29 -9.72 -0.76
N GLU A 196 12.60 -8.77 -1.64
CA GLU A 196 13.92 -8.61 -2.24
C GLU A 196 14.68 -7.46 -1.56
N PRO A 197 15.81 -7.72 -0.88
CA PRO A 197 16.70 -6.67 -0.40
C PRO A 197 17.37 -5.95 -1.59
N VAL A 198 17.23 -4.63 -1.64
CA VAL A 198 17.76 -3.79 -2.73
C VAL A 198 19.00 -3.02 -2.28
N ILE A 199 18.94 -2.41 -1.09
CA ILE A 199 20.05 -1.65 -0.51
C ILE A 199 20.22 -2.05 0.96
N LEU A 200 21.46 -2.08 1.43
CA LEU A 200 21.81 -2.19 2.83
C LEU A 200 22.51 -0.91 3.29
N PHE A 201 22.04 -0.33 4.38
CA PHE A 201 22.77 0.69 5.13
C PHE A 201 23.36 0.05 6.38
N SER A 202 24.69 0.09 6.50
CA SER A 202 25.41 -0.39 7.67
C SER A 202 26.42 0.66 8.12
N ARG A 203 26.38 1.05 9.40
CA ARG A 203 27.29 2.06 9.98
C ARG A 203 27.33 3.40 9.22
N GLY A 204 26.24 3.77 8.57
CA GLY A 204 26.14 5.01 7.79
C GLY A 204 26.70 4.91 6.37
N GLU A 205 27.17 3.74 5.95
CA GLU A 205 27.56 3.47 4.57
C GLU A 205 26.43 2.77 3.80
N GLU A 206 26.25 3.19 2.55
CA GLU A 206 25.32 2.58 1.62
C GLU A 206 26.03 1.46 0.83
N ILE A 207 25.47 0.26 0.88
CA ILE A 207 25.98 -0.93 0.22
C ILE A 207 24.94 -1.39 -0.81
N ARG A 208 25.35 -1.41 -2.09
CA ARG A 208 24.57 -1.92 -3.23
C ARG A 208 25.24 -3.18 -3.81
N GLY A 209 24.49 -3.99 -4.55
CA GLY A 209 24.99 -5.23 -5.18
C GLY A 209 24.80 -6.44 -4.27
N ASP A 210 25.72 -7.43 -4.35
CA ASP A 210 25.64 -8.60 -3.47
C ASP A 210 26.21 -8.32 -2.07
N PHE A 211 25.31 -8.04 -1.13
CA PHE A 211 25.63 -7.94 0.31
C PHE A 211 25.15 -9.16 1.09
N SER A 212 24.89 -10.29 0.43
CA SER A 212 24.29 -11.44 1.09
C SER A 212 25.21 -12.12 2.11
N ASP A 213 26.52 -11.87 2.03
CA ASP A 213 27.55 -12.33 2.96
C ASP A 213 27.96 -11.29 4.00
N HIS A 214 27.33 -10.11 3.97
CA HIS A 214 27.48 -9.12 5.04
C HIS A 214 26.94 -9.70 6.35
N ARG A 215 27.73 -9.57 7.43
CA ARG A 215 27.30 -9.94 8.78
C ARG A 215 26.48 -8.81 9.36
N ILE A 216 25.20 -9.09 9.61
CA ILE A 216 24.25 -8.09 10.07
C ILE A 216 24.58 -7.68 11.50
N ILE A 217 24.57 -6.37 11.75
CA ILE A 217 24.72 -5.78 13.08
C ILE A 217 23.43 -5.04 13.48
N PRO A 218 23.21 -4.80 14.79
CA PRO A 218 22.09 -3.99 15.23
C PRO A 218 22.11 -2.59 14.62
N GLY A 219 20.94 -2.12 14.18
CA GLY A 219 20.78 -0.83 13.52
C GLY A 219 21.08 -0.85 12.02
N ASP A 220 21.49 -1.99 11.45
CA ASP A 220 21.49 -2.14 10.00
C ASP A 220 20.07 -1.95 9.45
N THR A 221 19.97 -1.24 8.33
CA THR A 221 18.71 -0.92 7.68
C THR A 221 18.72 -1.46 6.27
N PHE A 222 17.70 -2.24 5.91
CA PHE A 222 17.47 -2.69 4.55
C PHE A 222 16.42 -1.83 3.86
N ILE A 223 16.66 -1.48 2.60
CA ILE A 223 15.59 -1.09 1.69
C ILE A 223 15.19 -2.36 0.94
N VAL A 224 13.95 -2.81 1.16
CA VAL A 224 13.40 -4.00 0.51
C VAL A 224 12.32 -3.60 -0.49
N HIS A 225 12.14 -4.40 -1.53
CA HIS A 225 11.03 -4.31 -2.46
C HIS A 225 10.18 -5.59 -2.39
N GLY A 226 8.86 -5.44 -2.39
CA GLY A 226 7.95 -6.58 -2.43
C GLY A 226 6.49 -6.18 -2.31
N LEU A 227 5.61 -7.17 -2.28
CA LEU A 227 4.19 -6.97 -2.03
C LEU A 227 3.96 -6.47 -0.60
N TRP A 228 2.99 -5.57 -0.42
CA TRP A 228 2.59 -5.07 0.91
C TRP A 228 2.13 -6.19 1.84
N GLU A 229 1.52 -7.25 1.30
CA GLU A 229 1.18 -8.46 2.06
C GLU A 229 2.41 -9.09 2.71
N HIS A 230 3.49 -9.28 1.93
CA HIS A 230 4.74 -9.86 2.42
C HIS A 230 5.50 -8.93 3.37
N ILE A 231 5.52 -7.63 3.07
CA ILE A 231 6.14 -6.60 3.92
C ILE A 231 5.38 -6.47 5.25
N SER A 232 4.07 -6.66 5.26
CA SER A 232 3.26 -6.69 6.50
C SER A 232 3.64 -7.87 7.40
N GLY A 233 4.09 -8.99 6.81
CA GLY A 233 4.69 -10.11 7.54
C GLY A 233 5.91 -9.68 8.35
N LEU A 234 6.82 -8.89 7.76
CA LEU A 234 8.00 -8.35 8.47
C LEU A 234 7.62 -7.45 9.65
N LYS A 235 6.57 -6.63 9.48
CA LYS A 235 6.10 -5.72 10.54
C LYS A 235 5.57 -6.46 11.77
N SER A 236 5.11 -7.70 11.59
CA SER A 236 4.55 -8.53 12.66
C SER A 236 5.63 -9.31 13.43
N GLU A 237 6.85 -9.38 12.90
CA GLU A 237 7.97 -10.11 13.50
C GLU A 237 8.75 -9.23 14.47
N PRO A 238 9.18 -9.75 15.63
CA PRO A 238 10.00 -9.00 16.59
C PRO A 238 11.44 -8.74 16.06
N ASN A 239 11.82 -9.43 14.98
CA ASN A 239 13.14 -9.38 14.38
C ASN A 239 13.36 -8.14 13.50
N PHE A 240 12.33 -7.34 13.23
CA PHE A 240 12.40 -6.22 12.29
C PHE A 240 11.50 -5.07 12.74
N VAL A 241 11.87 -3.85 12.37
CA VAL A 241 11.03 -2.66 12.52
C VAL A 241 10.86 -2.03 11.15
N VAL A 242 9.63 -2.03 10.63
CA VAL A 242 9.30 -1.40 9.34
C VAL A 242 8.90 0.05 9.59
N THR A 243 9.69 0.99 9.09
CA THR A 243 9.50 2.44 9.31
C THR A 243 8.60 3.08 8.25
N THR A 244 8.58 2.50 7.05
CA THR A 244 7.77 3.02 5.94
C THR A 244 6.28 2.86 6.25
N SER A 245 5.56 3.97 6.18
CA SER A 245 4.11 3.98 6.23
C SER A 245 3.59 3.60 4.86
N PHE A 246 2.86 2.50 4.76
CA PHE A 246 2.13 2.11 3.56
C PHE A 246 0.67 1.90 3.94
N ASP A 247 -0.24 2.48 3.15
CA ASP A 247 -1.68 2.24 3.27
C ASP A 247 -2.03 0.86 2.68
N GLY A 248 -1.30 -0.17 3.11
CA GLY A 248 -1.61 -1.57 2.84
C GLY A 248 -2.79 -2.04 3.66
N GLN A 249 -3.85 -1.24 3.77
CA GLN A 249 -5.11 -1.78 4.17
C GLN A 249 -5.65 -2.55 2.99
N HIS A 250 -5.79 -3.86 3.17
CA HIS A 250 -6.57 -4.71 2.29
C HIS A 250 -7.94 -4.07 2.10
N LYS A 251 -8.09 -3.27 1.03
CA LYS A 251 -9.39 -2.82 0.58
C LYS A 251 -10.06 -4.07 0.04
N ASN A 252 -10.72 -4.80 0.93
CA ASN A 252 -11.35 -6.07 0.64
C ASN A 252 -12.50 -5.78 -0.33
N GLN A 253 -12.19 -5.71 -1.63
CA GLN A 253 -13.11 -5.27 -2.68
C GLN A 253 -14.40 -6.10 -2.68
N SER A 254 -14.33 -7.34 -2.17
CA SER A 254 -15.47 -8.24 -1.98
C SER A 254 -16.57 -7.66 -1.06
N LYS A 255 -16.23 -6.80 -0.11
CA LYS A 255 -17.18 -6.28 0.90
C LYS A 255 -17.73 -4.90 0.57
N THR A 256 -17.23 -4.24 -0.47
CA THR A 256 -17.70 -2.91 -0.92
C THR A 256 -19.19 -2.92 -1.27
N GLY A 257 -19.69 -4.01 -1.89
CA GLY A 257 -21.11 -4.15 -2.23
C GLY A 257 -22.02 -4.22 -1.00
N ALA A 258 -21.62 -4.98 0.02
CA ALA A 258 -22.35 -5.09 1.28
C ALA A 258 -22.33 -3.79 2.09
N ALA A 259 -21.21 -3.06 2.05
CA ALA A 259 -21.09 -1.71 2.64
C ALA A 259 -22.08 -0.74 1.99
N ALA A 260 -22.06 -0.68 0.65
CA ALA A 260 -22.93 0.20 -0.12
C ALA A 260 -24.41 -0.13 0.12
N LEU A 261 -24.78 -1.41 0.16
CA LEU A 261 -26.16 -1.83 0.38
C LEU A 261 -26.65 -1.51 1.80
N SER A 262 -25.80 -1.69 2.81
CA SER A 262 -26.11 -1.32 4.20
C SER A 262 -26.32 0.18 4.36
N PHE A 263 -25.47 0.99 3.70
CA PHE A 263 -25.58 2.45 3.70
C PHE A 263 -26.83 2.92 2.94
N LEU A 264 -27.11 2.34 1.77
CA LEU A 264 -28.31 2.65 0.99
C LEU A 264 -29.58 2.28 1.75
N GLY A 265 -29.58 1.13 2.44
CA GLY A 265 -30.65 0.69 3.32
C GLY A 265 -30.92 1.68 4.45
N ALA A 266 -29.86 2.20 5.09
CA ALA A 266 -29.99 3.24 6.12
C ALA A 266 -30.61 4.53 5.57
N ILE A 267 -30.22 4.97 4.36
CA ILE A 267 -30.82 6.15 3.71
C ILE A 267 -32.30 5.93 3.43
N ILE A 268 -32.67 4.78 2.86
CA ILE A 268 -34.07 4.45 2.57
C ILE A 268 -34.89 4.44 3.86
N LEU A 269 -34.35 3.86 4.93
CA LEU A 269 -35.00 3.84 6.25
C LEU A 269 -35.15 5.24 6.85
N ALA A 270 -34.19 6.13 6.65
CA ALA A 270 -34.32 7.52 7.07
C ALA A 270 -35.40 8.27 6.26
N MET A 271 -35.57 7.93 4.98
CA MET A 271 -36.58 8.52 4.11
C MET A 271 -38.01 8.09 4.45
N THR A 272 -38.22 6.94 5.11
CA THR A 272 -39.55 6.50 5.57
C THR A 272 -40.03 7.22 6.84
N GLY A 273 -39.23 8.13 7.40
CA GLY A 273 -39.59 8.98 8.55
C GLY A 273 -39.02 8.52 9.90
N ALA A 274 -38.20 7.46 9.92
CA ALA A 274 -37.47 7.06 11.12
C ALA A 274 -36.50 8.16 11.60
N SER A 275 -36.09 8.12 12.87
CA SER A 275 -35.03 9.00 13.36
C SER A 275 -33.75 8.78 12.56
N ILE A 276 -33.09 9.86 12.14
CA ILE A 276 -31.81 9.80 11.41
C ILE A 276 -30.79 8.99 12.22
N ALA A 277 -30.72 9.21 13.54
CA ALA A 277 -29.83 8.46 14.44
C ALA A 277 -30.09 6.95 14.35
N LEU A 278 -31.36 6.54 14.44
CA LEU A 278 -31.74 5.12 14.41
C LEU A 278 -31.44 4.50 13.04
N SER A 279 -31.72 5.20 11.95
CA SER A 279 -31.47 4.71 10.60
C SER A 279 -29.98 4.48 10.33
N PHE A 280 -29.12 5.45 10.66
CA PHE A 280 -27.67 5.27 10.50
C PHE A 280 -27.09 4.25 11.47
N PHE A 281 -27.61 4.15 12.70
CA PHE A 281 -27.21 3.11 13.65
C PHE A 281 -27.52 1.71 13.12
N THR A 282 -28.71 1.49 12.54
CA THR A 282 -29.04 0.19 11.92
C THR A 282 -28.14 -0.15 10.73
N GLY A 283 -27.75 0.84 9.92
CA GLY A 283 -26.78 0.65 8.83
C GLY A 283 -25.38 0.30 9.35
N ALA A 284 -24.91 0.99 10.40
CA ALA A 284 -23.64 0.70 11.05
C ALA A 284 -23.64 -0.70 11.68
N LEU A 285 -24.72 -1.07 12.37
CA LEU A 285 -24.89 -2.39 12.96
C LEU A 285 -24.89 -3.49 11.88
N ALA A 286 -25.58 -3.26 10.76
CA ALA A 286 -25.57 -4.17 9.61
C ALA A 286 -24.15 -4.35 9.05
N MET A 287 -23.35 -3.28 8.94
CA MET A 287 -21.96 -3.37 8.47
C MET A 287 -21.08 -4.21 9.41
N ILE A 288 -21.27 -4.10 10.74
CA ILE A 288 -20.55 -4.93 11.71
C ILE A 288 -21.01 -6.40 11.62
N LEU A 289 -22.32 -6.66 11.55
CA LEU A 289 -22.87 -8.02 11.45
C LEU A 289 -22.46 -8.73 10.15
N LEU A 290 -22.42 -7.99 9.04
CA LEU A 290 -21.93 -8.48 7.75
C LEU A 290 -20.39 -8.55 7.68
N ARG A 291 -19.70 -8.21 8.78
CA ARG A 291 -18.23 -8.16 8.89
C ARG A 291 -17.60 -7.31 7.79
N VAL A 292 -18.28 -6.25 7.37
CA VAL A 292 -17.76 -5.27 6.41
C VAL A 292 -16.67 -4.44 7.07
N ILE A 293 -16.92 -4.01 8.31
CA ILE A 293 -15.97 -3.33 9.19
C ILE A 293 -15.72 -4.18 10.43
N THR A 294 -14.52 -4.09 11.00
CA THR A 294 -14.21 -4.71 12.29
C THR A 294 -14.76 -3.87 13.45
N ILE A 295 -14.91 -4.47 14.64
CA ILE A 295 -15.38 -3.73 15.81
C ILE A 295 -14.36 -2.66 16.23
N GLU A 296 -13.07 -2.95 16.05
CA GLU A 296 -11.97 -2.03 16.32
C GLU A 296 -11.99 -0.82 15.37
N GLU A 297 -12.24 -1.04 14.08
CA GLU A 297 -12.46 0.04 13.10
C GLU A 297 -13.66 0.90 13.47
N ALA A 298 -14.77 0.28 13.87
CA ALA A 298 -15.97 0.99 14.30
C ALA A 298 -15.67 1.88 15.52
N TYR A 299 -14.93 1.40 16.52
CA TYR A 299 -14.50 2.20 17.67
C TYR A 299 -13.60 3.38 17.29
N ARG A 300 -12.69 3.20 16.32
CA ARG A 300 -11.83 4.29 15.83
C ARG A 300 -12.61 5.37 15.09
N ALA A 301 -13.73 5.03 14.48
CA ALA A 301 -14.60 5.97 13.77
C ALA A 301 -15.49 6.80 14.71
N ILE A 302 -15.50 6.51 16.01
CA ILE A 302 -16.29 7.28 17.00
C ILE A 302 -15.59 8.63 17.26
N GLU A 303 -16.29 9.72 16.95
CA GLU A 303 -15.93 11.06 17.39
C GLU A 303 -16.24 11.22 18.88
N TRP A 304 -15.26 10.88 19.73
CA TRP A 304 -15.40 10.94 21.20
C TRP A 304 -15.84 12.32 21.71
N GLU A 305 -15.44 13.39 21.03
CA GLU A 305 -15.85 14.76 21.32
C GLU A 305 -17.38 14.91 21.33
N VAL A 306 -18.07 14.31 20.36
CA VAL A 306 -19.54 14.35 20.26
C VAL A 306 -20.21 13.54 21.37
N VAL A 307 -19.62 12.39 21.74
CA VAL A 307 -20.12 11.54 22.84
C VAL A 307 -20.04 12.29 24.16
N PHE A 308 -18.91 12.95 24.45
CA PHE A 308 -18.76 13.75 25.66
C PHE A 308 -19.72 14.95 25.68
N LEU A 309 -19.96 15.59 24.53
CA LEU A 309 -20.91 16.68 24.41
C LEU A 309 -22.35 16.22 24.73
N LEU A 310 -22.77 15.07 24.20
CA LEU A 310 -24.08 14.48 24.53
C LEU A 310 -24.20 14.09 26.00
N ALA A 311 -23.16 13.45 26.57
CA ALA A 311 -23.14 13.07 27.97
C ALA A 311 -23.23 14.28 28.90
N GLY A 312 -22.63 15.41 28.54
CA GLY A 312 -22.71 16.66 29.31
C GLY A 312 -24.04 17.41 29.18
N LEU A 313 -24.85 17.11 28.16
CA LEU A 313 -26.19 17.68 27.96
C LEU A 313 -27.30 16.85 28.63
N TRP A 314 -27.00 15.61 29.02
CA TRP A 314 -27.93 14.75 29.74
C TRP A 314 -27.87 15.10 31.24
N PRO A 315 -28.95 15.62 31.86
CA PRO A 315 -28.95 16.03 33.27
C PRO A 315 -28.80 14.86 34.24
#